data_AF-A0A2E0ER99-F1
#
_entry.id   AF-A0A2E0ER99-F1
#
_cell.length_a   1.000
_cell.length_b   1.000
_cell.length_c   1.000
_cell.angle_alpha   90.00
_cell.angle_beta   90.00
_cell.angle_gamma   90.00
#
_symmetry.space_group_name_H-M   'P 1'
#
loop_
_entity.id
_entity.type
_entity.pdbx_description
1 polymer ?
#
loop_
_entity_poly.entity_id
_entity_poly.type
_entity_poly.pdbx_seq_one_letter_code
_entity_poly.pdbx_strand_id
1 'polypeptide(L)'
;METTVSNADSKTNTKKELQVLATKAKKLKKFFGGLVGIEKLPDLVFLVDTEMEINAVNEAKKLGIPIVAIVDTNSDPSGIDVPIPGNDDALRSIQLITKYIADSIIIGREKFNEKIEAEALKNKEQLKSEK
;
A
#
# COMPACT_ATOMS: atom_id res chain seq x y z
N MET A 1 -13.30 14.26 -1.47
CA MET A 1 -14.19 13.89 -0.35
C MET A 1 -13.87 14.63 0.95
N GLU A 2 -12.60 14.91 1.28
CA GLU A 2 -12.29 15.80 2.41
C GLU A 2 -12.81 17.24 2.20
N THR A 3 -12.86 17.71 0.95
CA THR A 3 -13.28 19.07 0.56
C THR A 3 -14.74 19.42 0.90
N THR A 4 -15.66 18.45 0.98
CA THR A 4 -17.07 18.74 1.28
C THR A 4 -17.37 18.74 2.79
N VAL A 5 -16.57 18.06 3.59
CA VAL A 5 -16.70 18.05 5.06
C VAL A 5 -15.93 19.23 5.68
N SER A 6 -14.81 19.64 5.08
CA SER A 6 -14.12 20.87 5.46
C SER A 6 -14.96 22.12 5.19
N ASN A 7 -15.85 22.06 4.19
CA ASN A 7 -16.80 23.13 3.84
C ASN A 7 -18.15 22.98 4.55
N ALA A 8 -18.25 22.16 5.62
CA ALA A 8 -19.44 22.15 6.46
C ALA A 8 -19.48 23.46 7.29
N ASP A 9 -19.94 24.53 6.63
CA ASP A 9 -20.05 25.85 7.24
C ASP A 9 -20.94 25.78 8.49
N SER A 10 -20.41 26.28 9.60
CA SER A 10 -21.16 26.43 10.86
C SER A 10 -22.36 27.37 10.74
N LYS A 11 -22.47 28.09 9.61
CA LYS A 11 -23.57 28.99 9.26
C LYS A 11 -24.79 28.27 8.68
N THR A 12 -24.61 27.10 8.04
CA THR A 12 -25.69 26.42 7.29
C THR A 12 -26.22 25.21 8.04
N ASN A 13 -25.37 24.53 8.84
CA ASN A 13 -25.73 23.28 9.52
C ASN A 13 -25.91 23.49 11.03
N THR A 14 -26.87 22.79 11.61
CA THR A 14 -27.06 22.77 13.07
C THR A 14 -25.91 22.03 13.77
N LYS A 15 -25.65 22.34 15.05
CA LYS A 15 -24.62 21.65 15.86
C LYS A 15 -24.76 20.12 15.84
N LYS A 16 -26.00 19.61 15.79
CA LYS A 16 -26.29 18.18 15.69
C LYS A 16 -25.85 17.61 14.34
N GLU A 17 -26.15 18.28 13.24
CA GLU A 17 -25.75 17.85 11.89
C GLU A 17 -24.24 17.88 11.72
N LEU A 18 -23.57 18.92 12.23
CA LEU A 18 -22.11 19.01 12.25
C LEU A 18 -21.49 17.82 12.99
N GLN A 19 -22.05 17.42 14.13
CA GLN A 19 -21.57 16.27 14.90
C GLN A 19 -21.78 14.95 14.14
N VAL A 20 -22.92 14.78 13.47
CA VAL A 20 -23.20 13.59 12.64
C VAL A 20 -22.23 13.52 11.46
N LEU A 21 -21.99 14.63 10.77
CA LEU A 21 -21.04 14.71 9.66
C LEU A 21 -19.61 14.45 10.12
N ALA A 22 -19.18 15.03 11.24
CA ALA A 22 -17.86 14.77 11.81
C ALA A 22 -17.66 13.29 12.17
N THR A 23 -18.69 12.64 12.75
CA THR A 23 -18.65 11.22 13.10
C THR A 23 -18.56 10.35 11.84
N LYS A 24 -19.35 10.67 10.81
CA LYS A 24 -19.30 9.98 9.51
C LYS A 24 -17.92 10.15 8.85
N ALA A 25 -17.38 11.36 8.82
CA ALA A 25 -16.07 11.65 8.27
C ALA A 25 -14.96 10.90 9.01
N LYS A 26 -15.01 10.86 10.35
CA LYS A 26 -14.07 10.08 11.17
C LYS A 26 -14.15 8.59 10.86
N LYS A 27 -15.36 8.06 10.68
CA LYS A 27 -15.58 6.65 10.31
C LYS A 27 -14.98 6.35 8.94
N LEU A 28 -15.30 7.17 7.93
CA LEU A 28 -14.77 7.03 6.57
C LEU A 28 -13.24 7.12 6.54
N LYS A 29 -12.66 8.10 7.24
CA LYS A 29 -11.19 8.24 7.33
C LYS A 29 -10.53 7.05 8.01
N LYS A 30 -11.17 6.45 9.02
CA LYS A 30 -10.66 5.24 9.68
C LYS A 30 -10.60 4.03 8.74
N PHE A 31 -11.62 3.82 7.91
CA PHE A 31 -11.69 2.63 7.06
C PHE A 31 -11.01 2.81 5.70
N PHE A 32 -11.15 3.98 5.08
CA PHE A 32 -10.70 4.21 3.70
C PHE A 32 -9.49 5.15 3.61
N GLY A 33 -8.98 5.68 4.72
CA GLY A 33 -7.88 6.65 4.72
C GLY A 33 -6.62 6.16 4.01
N GLY A 34 -6.31 4.87 4.11
CA GLY A 34 -5.15 4.27 3.44
C GLY A 34 -5.29 4.12 1.92
N LEU A 35 -6.50 4.22 1.38
CA LEU A 35 -6.77 4.01 -0.06
C LEU A 35 -6.85 5.33 -0.85
N VAL A 36 -6.94 6.48 -0.16
CA VAL A 36 -7.22 7.79 -0.79
C VAL A 36 -6.15 8.19 -1.83
N GLY A 37 -4.92 7.68 -1.71
CA GLY A 37 -3.82 7.98 -2.62
C GLY A 37 -3.56 6.95 -3.73
N ILE A 38 -4.38 5.89 -3.84
CA ILE A 38 -4.16 4.81 -4.80
C ILE A 38 -4.96 5.10 -6.08
N GLU A 39 -4.29 5.59 -7.12
CA GLU A 39 -4.91 5.91 -8.43
C GLU A 39 -4.95 4.71 -9.39
N LYS A 40 -4.00 3.78 -9.25
CA LYS A 40 -3.86 2.58 -10.06
C LYS A 40 -3.84 1.34 -9.18
N LEU A 41 -4.20 0.20 -9.74
CA LEU A 41 -4.05 -1.07 -9.05
C LEU A 41 -2.57 -1.26 -8.63
N PRO A 42 -2.31 -1.78 -7.43
CA PRO A 42 -0.96 -2.02 -6.98
C PRO A 42 -0.32 -3.16 -7.78
N ASP A 43 0.98 -3.04 -8.06
CA ASP A 43 1.74 -4.08 -8.76
C ASP A 43 2.05 -5.29 -7.86
N LEU A 44 1.91 -5.15 -6.54
CA LEU A 44 2.17 -6.18 -5.53
C LEU A 44 1.46 -5.84 -4.22
N VAL A 45 1.00 -6.85 -3.49
CA VAL A 45 0.43 -6.68 -2.15
C VAL A 45 1.29 -7.40 -1.11
N PHE A 46 1.55 -6.72 0.01
CA PHE A 46 2.16 -7.32 1.19
C PHE A 46 1.07 -7.56 2.25
N LEU A 47 0.92 -8.81 2.69
CA LEU A 47 -0.06 -9.22 3.69
C LEU A 47 0.62 -9.75 4.96
N VAL A 48 0.00 -9.50 6.10
CA VAL A 48 0.38 -10.06 7.40
C VAL A 48 -0.79 -10.91 7.84
N ASP A 49 -0.51 -12.15 8.25
CA ASP A 49 -1.52 -13.15 8.62
C ASP A 49 -2.50 -13.47 7.47
N THR A 50 -2.20 -14.53 6.73
CA THR A 50 -3.03 -14.95 5.60
C THR A 50 -4.31 -15.67 5.98
N GLU A 51 -4.42 -16.18 7.21
CA GLU A 51 -5.63 -16.84 7.69
C GLU A 51 -6.71 -15.80 7.99
N MET A 52 -6.31 -14.71 8.67
CA MET A 52 -7.21 -13.60 8.98
C MET A 52 -7.59 -12.78 7.74
N GLU A 53 -6.68 -12.62 6.77
CA GLU A 53 -6.86 -11.79 5.57
C GLU A 53 -7.19 -12.59 4.30
N ILE A 54 -7.94 -13.70 4.43
CA ILE A 54 -8.30 -14.59 3.32
C ILE A 54 -9.02 -13.85 2.15
N ASN A 55 -9.80 -12.82 2.47
CA ASN A 55 -10.50 -12.02 1.46
C ASN A 55 -9.51 -11.22 0.61
N ALA A 56 -8.49 -10.63 1.23
CA ALA A 56 -7.45 -9.89 0.52
C ALA A 56 -6.63 -10.82 -0.40
N VAL A 57 -6.33 -12.05 0.07
CA VAL A 57 -5.67 -13.08 -0.75
C VAL A 57 -6.52 -13.43 -1.97
N ASN A 58 -7.82 -13.66 -1.78
CA ASN A 58 -8.71 -14.03 -2.87
C ASN A 58 -8.93 -12.90 -3.88
N GLU A 59 -9.05 -11.66 -3.42
CA GLU A 59 -9.17 -10.49 -4.29
C GLU A 59 -7.89 -10.24 -5.09
N ALA A 60 -6.71 -10.32 -4.45
CA ALA A 60 -5.43 -10.18 -5.12
C ALA A 60 -5.23 -11.27 -6.19
N LYS A 61 -5.52 -12.54 -5.87
CA LYS A 61 -5.52 -13.65 -6.84
C LYS A 61 -6.45 -13.38 -8.03
N LYS A 62 -7.67 -12.90 -7.76
CA LYS A 62 -8.66 -12.61 -8.82
C LYS A 62 -8.22 -11.47 -9.73
N LEU A 63 -7.53 -10.47 -9.18
CA LEU A 63 -6.99 -9.33 -9.92
C LEU A 63 -5.63 -9.64 -10.58
N GLY A 64 -5.04 -10.80 -10.30
CA GLY A 64 -3.72 -11.19 -10.81
C GLY A 64 -2.56 -10.41 -10.19
N ILE A 65 -2.74 -9.90 -8.98
CA ILE A 65 -1.72 -9.12 -8.26
C ILE A 65 -0.88 -10.09 -7.42
N PRO A 66 0.45 -10.09 -7.56
CA PRO A 66 1.33 -10.97 -6.80
C PRO A 66 1.30 -10.65 -5.31
N ILE A 67 1.37 -11.71 -4.50
CA ILE A 67 1.21 -11.67 -3.05
C ILE A 67 2.51 -12.07 -2.36
N VAL A 68 3.00 -11.17 -1.49
CA VAL A 68 4.06 -11.45 -0.52
C VAL A 68 3.41 -11.48 0.85
N ALA A 69 3.63 -12.52 1.64
CA ALA A 69 2.98 -12.58 2.96
C ALA A 69 3.83 -13.27 4.01
N ILE A 70 3.65 -12.86 5.27
CA ILE A 70 4.20 -13.57 6.43
C ILE A 70 3.33 -14.80 6.68
N VAL A 71 3.98 -15.96 6.82
CA VAL A 71 3.33 -17.26 7.06
C VAL A 71 3.88 -17.86 8.35
N ASP A 72 3.01 -18.08 9.33
CA ASP A 72 3.30 -18.87 10.54
C ASP A 72 2.73 -20.30 10.42
N THR A 73 2.88 -21.10 11.45
CA THR A 73 2.54 -22.52 11.55
C THR A 73 1.07 -22.87 11.29
N ASN A 74 0.15 -21.94 11.48
CA ASN A 74 -1.29 -22.08 11.22
C ASN A 74 -1.71 -21.64 9.81
N SER A 75 -0.87 -20.89 9.10
CA SER A 75 -1.20 -20.34 7.78
C SER A 75 -0.83 -21.31 6.66
N ASP A 76 -1.74 -21.52 5.70
CA ASP A 76 -1.47 -22.30 4.48
C ASP A 76 -0.76 -21.40 3.45
N PRO A 77 0.48 -21.69 3.04
CA PRO A 77 1.19 -20.90 2.03
C PRO A 77 0.61 -21.07 0.62
N SER A 78 -0.41 -21.91 0.44
CA SER A 78 -0.97 -22.23 -0.86
C SER A 78 -1.57 -21.01 -1.59
N GLY A 79 -0.91 -20.63 -2.67
CA GLY A 79 -1.28 -19.49 -3.51
C GLY A 79 -0.83 -18.13 -2.98
N ILE A 80 0.18 -18.12 -2.10
CA ILE A 80 1.03 -16.96 -1.89
C ILE A 80 2.23 -17.12 -2.83
N ASP A 81 2.59 -16.06 -3.58
CA ASP A 81 3.69 -16.14 -4.53
C ASP A 81 5.05 -16.15 -3.83
N VAL A 82 5.18 -15.35 -2.76
CA VAL A 82 6.40 -15.27 -1.95
C VAL A 82 6.04 -15.37 -0.46
N PRO A 83 6.02 -16.59 0.11
CA PRO A 83 5.81 -16.79 1.54
C PRO A 83 7.09 -16.47 2.32
N ILE A 84 6.97 -15.64 3.35
CA ILE A 84 8.03 -15.31 4.31
C ILE A 84 7.73 -16.06 5.61
N PRO A 85 8.49 -17.10 5.97
CA PRO A 85 8.27 -17.80 7.22
C PRO A 85 8.58 -16.87 8.40
N GLY A 86 7.63 -16.69 9.31
CA GLY A 86 7.79 -15.80 10.44
C GLY A 86 6.58 -15.81 11.37
N ASN A 87 6.78 -15.28 12.57
CA ASN A 87 5.69 -15.12 13.53
C ASN A 87 4.88 -13.87 13.17
N ASP A 88 3.58 -14.04 12.92
CA ASP A 88 2.61 -13.00 12.58
C ASP A 88 1.82 -12.47 13.79
N ASP A 89 1.74 -13.22 14.89
CA ASP A 89 1.12 -12.77 16.15
C ASP A 89 1.93 -11.69 16.89
N ALA A 90 3.26 -11.71 16.76
CA ALA A 90 4.15 -10.88 17.55
C ALA A 90 4.40 -9.51 16.90
N LEU A 91 3.95 -8.43 17.57
CA LEU A 91 4.17 -7.05 17.11
C LEU A 91 5.63 -6.76 16.75
N ARG A 92 6.60 -7.24 17.54
CA ARG A 92 8.04 -7.03 17.26
C ARG A 92 8.49 -7.70 15.97
N SER A 93 7.97 -8.90 15.69
CA SER A 93 8.27 -9.66 14.47
C SER A 93 7.70 -8.94 13.25
N ILE A 94 6.42 -8.58 13.30
CA ILE A 94 5.75 -7.82 12.23
C ILE A 94 6.48 -6.50 11.97
N GLN A 95 6.81 -5.75 13.01
CA GLN A 95 7.53 -4.47 12.87
C GLN A 95 8.91 -4.65 12.23
N LEU A 96 9.64 -5.70 12.62
CA LEU A 96 10.95 -6.00 12.06
C LEU A 96 10.86 -6.30 10.56
N ILE A 97 9.98 -7.24 10.18
CA ILE A 97 9.81 -7.66 8.80
C ILE A 97 9.29 -6.51 7.94
N THR A 98 8.26 -5.81 8.40
CA THR A 98 7.67 -4.67 7.69
C THR A 98 8.69 -3.56 7.50
N LYS A 99 9.55 -3.30 8.50
CA LYS A 99 10.63 -2.31 8.38
C LYS A 99 11.64 -2.72 7.31
N TYR A 100 12.11 -3.97 7.31
CA TYR A 100 13.05 -4.44 6.29
C TYR A 100 12.46 -4.35 4.87
N ILE A 101 11.17 -4.68 4.72
CA ILE A 101 10.46 -4.55 3.44
C ILE A 101 10.38 -3.08 3.02
N ALA A 102 9.99 -2.18 3.93
CA ALA A 102 9.92 -0.75 3.65
C ALA A 102 11.29 -0.17 3.24
N ASP A 103 12.35 -0.50 3.99
CA ASP A 103 13.72 -0.08 3.69
C ASP A 103 14.16 -0.60 2.31
N SER A 104 13.83 -1.86 1.99
CA SER A 104 14.13 -2.48 0.69
C SER A 104 13.38 -1.81 -0.47
N ILE A 105 12.12 -1.41 -0.27
CA ILE A 105 11.33 -0.68 -1.27
C ILE A 105 11.95 0.70 -1.53
N ILE A 106 12.40 1.40 -0.49
CA ILE A 106 13.05 2.71 -0.62
C ILE A 106 14.34 2.58 -1.43
N ILE A 107 15.21 1.63 -1.05
CA ILE A 107 16.47 1.36 -1.77
C ILE A 107 16.20 0.95 -3.23
N GLY A 108 15.17 0.12 -3.45
CA GLY A 108 14.76 -0.32 -4.79
C GLY A 108 14.31 0.85 -5.66
N ARG A 109 13.56 1.79 -5.09
CA ARG A 109 13.11 3.01 -5.79
C ARG A 109 14.29 3.91 -6.15
N GLU A 110 15.24 4.11 -5.25
CA GLU A 110 16.44 4.92 -5.52
C GLU A 110 17.26 4.34 -6.68
N LYS A 111 17.57 3.03 -6.62
CA LYS A 111 18.29 2.34 -7.71
C LYS A 111 17.56 2.37 -9.04
N PHE A 112 16.23 2.28 -9.01
CA PHE A 112 15.42 2.37 -10.23
C PHE A 112 15.55 3.75 -10.88
N ASN A 113 15.51 4.82 -10.09
CA ASN A 113 15.70 6.18 -10.58
C ASN A 113 17.11 6.39 -11.16
N GLU A 114 18.15 5.94 -10.44
CA GLU A 114 19.54 6.00 -10.93
C GLU A 114 19.71 5.29 -12.28
N LYS A 115 19.07 4.12 -12.43
CA LYS A 115 19.11 3.36 -13.69
C LYS A 115 18.45 4.13 -14.84
N ILE A 116 17.30 4.77 -14.60
CA ILE A 116 16.62 5.61 -15.59
C ILE A 116 17.51 6.77 -16.01
N GLU A 117 18.14 7.46 -15.06
CA GLU A 117 19.04 8.58 -15.34
C GLU A 117 20.26 8.13 -16.16
N ALA A 118 20.86 7.00 -15.80
CA ALA A 118 21.99 6.42 -16.52
C ALA A 118 21.61 6.01 -17.96
N GLU A 119 20.44 5.41 -18.18
CA GLU A 119 19.94 5.08 -19.52
C GLU A 119 19.63 6.33 -20.35
N ALA A 120 19.08 7.39 -19.73
CA ALA A 120 18.82 8.66 -20.41
C ALA A 120 20.12 9.37 -20.84
N LEU A 121 21.18 9.29 -20.04
CA LEU A 121 22.52 9.81 -20.38
C LEU A 121 23.12 9.03 -21.56
N LYS A 122 23.08 7.70 -21.53
CA LYS A 122 23.58 6.85 -22.63
C LYS A 122 22.85 7.12 -23.95
N ASN A 123 21.53 7.27 -23.92
CA ASN A 123 20.74 7.58 -25.12
C ASN A 123 21.09 8.97 -25.69
N LYS A 124 21.37 9.97 -24.83
CA LYS A 124 21.83 11.29 -25.27
C LYS A 124 23.23 11.28 -25.87
N GLU A 125 24.13 10.42 -25.36
CA GLU A 125 25.46 10.25 -25.91
C GLU A 125 25.43 9.55 -27.28
N GLN A 126 24.60 8.50 -27.43
CA GLN A 126 24.39 7.83 -28.73
C GLN A 126 23.82 8.77 -29.80
N LEU A 127 22.81 9.59 -29.44
CA LEU A 127 22.24 10.60 -30.36
C LEU A 127 23.22 11.71 -30.75
N LYS A 128 24.29 11.93 -29.98
CA LYS A 128 25.38 12.86 -30.32
C LYS A 128 26.47 12.22 -31.17
N SER A 129 26.68 10.90 -31.07
CA SER A 129 27.64 10.19 -31.91
C SER A 129 27.11 9.85 -33.31
N GLU A 130 25.79 9.85 -33.50
CA GLU A 130 25.14 9.59 -34.80
C GLU A 130 24.87 10.86 -35.64
N LYS A 131 25.22 12.05 -35.13
CA LYS A 131 25.18 13.34 -35.86
C LYS A 131 26.59 13.84 -36.14
#